data_AF-A0A9D5BIV9-F1
#
_entry.id   AF-A0A9D5BIV9-F1
#
_cell.length_a   1.000
_cell.length_b   1.000
_cell.length_c   1.000
_cell.angle_alpha   90.00
_cell.angle_beta   90.00
_cell.angle_gamma   90.00
#
_symmetry.space_group_name_H-M   'P 1'
#
loop_
_entity.id
_entity.type
_entity.pdbx_description
1 polymer ?
#
loop_
_entity_poly.entity_id
_entity_poly.type
_entity_poly.pdbx_seq_one_letter_code
_entity_poly.pdbx_strand_id
1 'polypeptide(L)'
;TMDDLKPVTHLFAVDITLASGIKLLRQGFNYLIEWSKDARVGLLFSGNHTTNLFSLLFVKVFEITTSSYSHKKNALNFLDQVSSVYQQKYILTSLVGVDGTQAFIDEICKLAESNGLPSESFRSSLSEFSADEVRSHLSEAEKFLSTALGSESGVNAIFTNGR
;
A
#
# COMPACT_ATOMS: atom_id res chain seq x y z
N THR A 1 -28.88 11.77 -20.38
CA THR A 1 -29.16 11.66 -18.94
C THR A 1 -28.48 10.43 -18.37
N MET A 2 -27.15 10.44 -18.24
CA MET A 2 -26.41 9.35 -17.59
C MET A 2 -25.01 9.73 -17.08
N ASP A 3 -24.73 11.03 -16.86
CA ASP A 3 -23.37 11.52 -16.57
C ASP A 3 -23.18 12.15 -15.17
N ASP A 4 -24.19 12.11 -14.29
CA ASP A 4 -24.11 12.68 -12.93
C ASP A 4 -24.12 11.60 -11.82
N LEU A 5 -23.59 10.40 -12.09
CA LEU A 5 -23.41 9.40 -11.04
C LEU A 5 -22.15 9.75 -10.23
N LYS A 6 -22.35 10.05 -8.94
CA LYS A 6 -21.26 10.32 -8.00
C LYS A 6 -20.22 9.18 -8.05
N PRO A 7 -18.92 9.50 -8.15
CA PRO A 7 -17.84 8.51 -8.09
C PRO A 7 -18.02 7.53 -6.95
N VAL A 8 -18.03 6.22 -7.25
CA VAL A 8 -18.04 5.20 -6.20
C VAL A 8 -16.72 5.31 -5.44
N THR A 9 -16.83 5.57 -4.13
CA THR A 9 -15.66 5.70 -3.27
C THR A 9 -15.60 4.49 -2.35
N HIS A 10 -14.52 3.74 -2.47
CA HIS A 10 -14.17 2.68 -1.55
C HIS A 10 -13.03 3.13 -0.64
N LEU A 11 -13.04 2.70 0.61
CA LEU A 11 -11.90 2.79 1.52
C LEU A 11 -11.53 1.37 1.92
N PHE A 12 -10.32 0.96 1.59
CA PHE A 12 -9.81 -0.38 1.90
C PHE A 12 -8.99 -0.28 3.18
N ALA A 13 -9.44 -0.92 4.25
CA ALA A 13 -8.64 -1.16 5.43
C ALA A 13 -7.83 -2.44 5.22
N VAL A 14 -6.52 -2.32 5.25
CA VAL A 14 -5.60 -3.39 4.86
C VAL A 14 -4.54 -3.58 5.94
N ASP A 15 -4.50 -4.78 6.54
CA ASP A 15 -3.37 -5.21 7.34
C ASP A 15 -2.22 -5.64 6.40
N ILE A 16 -1.17 -4.83 6.35
CA ILE A 16 -0.02 -5.03 5.47
C ILE A 16 0.93 -6.14 5.94
N THR A 17 0.69 -6.72 7.11
CA THR A 17 1.48 -7.85 7.62
C THR A 17 0.89 -9.19 7.19
N LEU A 18 -0.36 -9.20 6.70
CA LEU A 18 -1.07 -10.41 6.31
C LEU A 18 -1.13 -10.55 4.79
N ALA A 19 -0.90 -11.77 4.30
CA ALA A 19 -1.01 -12.08 2.88
C ALA A 19 -2.43 -11.80 2.33
N SER A 20 -3.46 -11.98 3.16
CA SER A 20 -4.85 -11.64 2.81
C SER A 20 -5.05 -10.15 2.59
N GLY A 21 -4.40 -9.29 3.39
CA GLY A 21 -4.47 -7.85 3.23
C GLY A 21 -3.81 -7.39 1.94
N ILE A 22 -2.61 -7.89 1.63
CA ILE A 22 -1.97 -7.56 0.36
C ILE A 22 -2.77 -8.09 -0.84
N LYS A 23 -3.41 -9.26 -0.72
CA LYS A 23 -4.31 -9.75 -1.76
C LYS A 23 -5.51 -8.82 -1.98
N LEU A 24 -6.13 -8.33 -0.90
CA LEU A 24 -7.23 -7.37 -0.97
C LEU A 24 -6.79 -6.06 -1.65
N LEU A 25 -5.62 -5.53 -1.27
CA LEU A 25 -5.04 -4.33 -1.86
C LEU A 25 -4.89 -4.45 -3.39
N ARG A 26 -4.33 -5.58 -3.85
CA ARG A 26 -4.16 -5.85 -5.29
C ARG A 26 -5.48 -5.99 -6.03
N GLN A 27 -6.51 -6.55 -5.39
CA GLN A 27 -7.87 -6.55 -5.96
C GLN A 27 -8.41 -5.12 -6.14
N GLY A 28 -8.12 -4.21 -5.20
CA GLY A 28 -8.46 -2.80 -5.32
C GLY A 28 -7.78 -2.11 -6.52
N PHE A 29 -6.51 -2.45 -6.79
CA PHE A 29 -5.82 -1.96 -7.98
C PHE A 29 -6.39 -2.51 -9.27
N ASN A 30 -6.63 -3.81 -9.36
CA ASN A 30 -7.22 -4.40 -10.56
C ASN A 30 -8.60 -3.83 -10.83
N TYR A 31 -9.39 -3.54 -9.79
CA TYR A 31 -10.66 -2.83 -9.93
C TYR A 31 -10.50 -1.43 -10.58
N LEU A 32 -9.50 -0.65 -10.15
CA LEU A 32 -9.20 0.66 -10.74
C LEU A 32 -8.62 0.57 -12.16
N ILE A 33 -7.79 -0.44 -12.44
CA ILE A 33 -7.11 -0.61 -13.73
C ILE A 33 -8.08 -1.11 -14.81
N GLU A 34 -8.90 -2.12 -14.49
CA GLU A 34 -9.69 -2.85 -15.48
C GLU A 34 -11.16 -2.43 -15.53
N TRP A 35 -11.75 -2.02 -14.40
CA TRP A 35 -13.23 -2.04 -14.26
C TRP A 35 -13.88 -0.68 -14.10
N SER A 36 -13.23 0.29 -13.46
CA SER A 36 -13.87 1.59 -13.19
C SER A 36 -12.93 2.78 -13.34
N LYS A 37 -13.15 3.56 -14.40
CA LYS A 37 -12.42 4.79 -14.69
C LYS A 37 -12.74 5.94 -13.73
N ASP A 38 -13.93 5.90 -13.13
CA ASP A 38 -14.44 6.97 -12.26
C ASP A 38 -14.51 6.56 -10.78
N ALA A 39 -14.11 5.34 -10.43
CA ALA A 39 -14.03 4.93 -9.03
C ALA A 39 -12.83 5.56 -8.33
N ARG A 40 -12.96 5.71 -7.02
CA ARG A 40 -11.89 6.13 -6.12
C ARG A 40 -11.70 5.06 -5.06
N VAL A 41 -10.45 4.67 -4.84
CA VAL A 41 -10.08 3.77 -3.75
C VAL A 41 -9.15 4.54 -2.82
N GLY A 42 -9.62 4.79 -1.60
CA GLY A 42 -8.77 5.18 -0.48
C GLY A 42 -8.18 3.93 0.17
N LEU A 43 -6.99 4.08 0.74
CA LEU A 43 -6.28 3.02 1.43
C LEU A 43 -6.01 3.44 2.87
N LEU A 44 -6.31 2.57 3.82
CA LEU A 44 -5.99 2.73 5.23
C LEU A 44 -5.16 1.52 5.66
N PHE A 45 -3.85 1.73 5.84
CA PHE A 45 -2.96 0.67 6.27
C PHE A 45 -2.95 0.54 7.78
N SER A 46 -3.02 -0.70 8.25
CA SER A 46 -2.72 -1.09 9.61
C SER A 46 -1.60 -2.13 9.60
N GLY A 47 -0.97 -2.32 10.75
CA GLY A 47 -0.04 -3.40 10.98
C GLY A 47 -0.21 -3.93 12.39
N ASN A 48 0.25 -5.15 12.64
CA ASN A 48 0.18 -5.79 13.95
C ASN A 48 1.58 -5.89 14.59
N HIS A 49 1.72 -6.73 15.62
CA HIS A 49 2.98 -6.96 16.33
C HIS A 49 4.15 -7.47 15.45
N THR A 50 3.88 -7.97 14.23
CA THR A 50 4.91 -8.40 13.27
C THR A 50 5.34 -7.30 12.29
N THR A 51 4.83 -6.07 12.44
CA THR A 51 5.23 -4.93 11.62
C THR A 51 6.74 -4.69 11.74
N ASN A 52 7.44 -4.79 10.61
CA ASN A 52 8.89 -4.65 10.55
C ASN A 52 9.30 -3.49 9.64
N LEU A 53 10.61 -3.26 9.50
CA LEU A 53 11.13 -2.16 8.69
C LEU A 53 10.64 -2.20 7.23
N PHE A 54 10.52 -3.38 6.63
CA PHE A 54 10.05 -3.54 5.25
C PHE A 54 8.56 -3.22 5.13
N SER A 55 7.75 -3.51 6.15
CA SER A 55 6.35 -3.05 6.21
C SER A 55 6.27 -1.52 6.21
N LEU A 56 7.17 -0.85 6.95
CA LEU A 56 7.20 0.62 7.01
C LEU A 56 7.67 1.23 5.68
N LEU A 57 8.72 0.65 5.07
CA LEU A 57 9.19 1.05 3.75
C LEU A 57 8.10 0.87 2.68
N PHE A 58 7.37 -0.24 2.73
CA PHE A 58 6.23 -0.50 1.85
C PHE A 58 5.19 0.62 1.94
N VAL A 59 4.82 1.04 3.15
CA VAL A 59 3.90 2.18 3.35
C VAL A 59 4.48 3.47 2.78
N LYS A 60 5.77 3.74 2.99
CA LYS A 60 6.40 4.94 2.43
C LYS A 60 6.42 4.95 0.90
N VAL A 61 6.62 3.82 0.23
CA VAL A 61 6.52 3.74 -1.24
C VAL A 61 5.13 4.20 -1.71
N PHE A 62 4.08 3.78 -1.01
CA PHE A 62 2.72 4.20 -1.29
C PHE A 62 2.48 5.67 -1.04
N GLU A 63 2.97 6.20 0.08
CA GLU A 63 2.87 7.61 0.42
C GLU A 63 3.54 8.49 -0.64
N ILE A 64 4.78 8.16 -1.03
CA ILE A 64 5.52 8.88 -2.08
C ILE A 64 4.76 8.81 -3.41
N THR A 65 4.30 7.61 -3.79
CA THR A 65 3.63 7.42 -5.08
C THR A 65 2.31 8.17 -5.16
N THR A 66 1.49 8.10 -4.12
CA THR A 66 0.17 8.74 -4.10
C THR A 66 0.28 10.25 -3.97
N SER A 67 1.25 10.77 -3.20
CA SER A 67 1.49 12.22 -3.05
C SER A 67 2.11 12.86 -4.28
N SER A 68 3.11 12.22 -4.88
CA SER A 68 3.97 12.85 -5.90
C SER A 68 3.69 12.36 -7.32
N TYR A 69 3.17 11.13 -7.47
CA TYR A 69 3.11 10.45 -8.76
C TYR A 69 1.73 9.87 -9.11
N SER A 70 0.69 10.21 -8.36
CA SER A 70 -0.68 9.73 -8.60
C SER A 70 -1.23 10.08 -9.99
N HIS A 71 -0.74 11.17 -10.58
CA HIS A 71 -1.08 11.60 -11.94
C HIS A 71 -0.39 10.80 -13.05
N LYS A 72 0.59 9.94 -12.71
CA LYS A 72 1.35 9.15 -13.69
C LYS A 72 0.54 7.92 -14.11
N LYS A 73 0.45 7.71 -15.42
CA LYS A 73 -0.34 6.62 -16.04
C LYS A 73 -0.06 5.23 -15.43
N ASN A 74 1.20 4.93 -15.12
CA ASN A 74 1.62 3.61 -14.64
C ASN A 74 1.76 3.54 -13.10
N ALA A 75 1.32 4.56 -12.35
CA ALA A 75 1.45 4.56 -10.89
C ALA A 75 0.73 3.36 -10.25
N LEU A 76 -0.47 3.01 -10.72
CA LEU A 76 -1.20 1.85 -10.23
C LEU A 76 -0.51 0.52 -10.58
N ASN A 77 0.02 0.38 -11.80
CA ASN A 77 0.79 -0.81 -12.21
C ASN A 77 2.05 -0.97 -11.35
N PHE A 78 2.75 0.12 -11.07
CA PHE A 78 3.89 0.14 -10.16
C PHE A 78 3.50 -0.33 -8.75
N LEU A 79 2.42 0.23 -8.17
CA LEU A 79 1.96 -0.17 -6.84
C LEU A 79 1.51 -1.63 -6.78
N ASP A 80 0.88 -2.18 -7.83
CA ASP A 80 0.54 -3.61 -7.90
C ASP A 80 1.79 -4.49 -7.92
N GLN A 81 2.80 -4.12 -8.71
CA GLN A 81 4.08 -4.84 -8.79
C GLN A 81 4.82 -4.80 -7.45
N VAL A 82 4.91 -3.63 -6.82
CA VAL A 82 5.48 -3.47 -5.47
C VAL A 82 4.74 -4.35 -4.46
N SER A 83 3.40 -4.36 -4.50
CA SER A 83 2.58 -5.22 -3.62
C SER A 83 2.84 -6.70 -3.85
N SER A 84 2.97 -7.11 -5.10
CA SER A 84 3.30 -8.49 -5.46
C SER A 84 4.68 -8.90 -4.92
N VAL A 85 5.70 -8.08 -5.14
CA VAL A 85 7.07 -8.33 -4.64
C VAL A 85 7.08 -8.37 -3.11
N TYR A 86 6.42 -7.41 -2.47
CA TYR A 86 6.33 -7.32 -1.01
C TYR A 86 5.70 -8.59 -0.42
N GLN A 87 4.56 -9.03 -0.97
CA GLN A 87 3.89 -10.26 -0.53
C GLN A 87 4.80 -11.49 -0.67
N GLN A 88 5.45 -11.66 -1.82
CA GLN A 88 6.27 -12.85 -2.09
C GLN A 88 7.53 -12.90 -1.22
N LYS A 89 8.29 -11.80 -1.17
CA LYS A 89 9.61 -11.77 -0.53
C LYS A 89 9.54 -11.52 0.98
N TYR A 90 8.57 -10.76 1.47
CA TYR A 90 8.58 -10.23 2.84
C TYR A 90 7.42 -10.73 3.71
N ILE A 91 6.39 -11.36 3.12
CA ILE A 91 5.31 -12.03 3.88
C ILE A 91 5.42 -13.56 3.75
N LEU A 92 5.54 -14.10 2.53
CA LEU A 92 5.46 -15.54 2.28
C LEU A 92 6.80 -16.27 2.43
N THR A 93 7.93 -15.61 2.16
CA THR A 93 9.25 -16.24 2.26
C THR A 93 9.72 -16.21 3.72
N SER A 94 9.98 -17.39 4.29
CA SER A 94 10.58 -17.54 5.62
C SER A 94 11.89 -16.75 5.73
N LEU A 95 12.06 -16.05 6.87
CA LEU A 95 13.05 -15.00 7.19
C LEU A 95 14.55 -15.29 6.93
N VAL A 96 14.92 -16.44 6.38
CA VAL A 96 16.31 -16.94 6.28
C VAL A 96 17.11 -16.31 5.12
N GLY A 97 16.50 -15.46 4.29
CA GLY A 97 17.21 -14.85 3.15
C GLY A 97 16.60 -13.56 2.63
N VAL A 98 15.98 -12.75 3.50
CA VAL A 98 15.45 -11.45 3.07
C VAL A 98 16.61 -10.51 2.84
N ASP A 99 16.79 -10.07 1.58
CA ASP A 99 17.82 -9.11 1.22
C ASP A 99 17.67 -7.82 2.06
N GLY A 100 18.80 -7.23 2.48
CA GLY A 100 18.80 -6.05 3.34
C GLY A 100 18.06 -4.84 2.76
N THR A 101 17.85 -3.81 3.58
CA THR A 101 17.13 -2.57 3.20
C THR A 101 17.56 -1.99 1.85
N GLN A 102 18.86 -2.00 1.55
CA GLN A 102 19.37 -1.49 0.28
C GLN A 102 18.82 -2.25 -0.93
N ALA A 103 18.72 -3.58 -0.84
CA ALA A 103 18.18 -4.40 -1.91
C ALA A 103 16.67 -4.20 -2.10
N PHE A 104 15.93 -3.97 -1.01
CA PHE A 104 14.53 -3.52 -1.11
C PHE A 104 14.45 -2.21 -1.90
N ILE A 105 15.24 -1.20 -1.53
CA ILE A 105 15.25 0.11 -2.20
C ILE A 105 15.64 -0.04 -3.67
N ASP A 106 16.65 -0.85 -3.99
CA ASP A 106 17.09 -1.09 -5.35
C ASP A 106 16.01 -1.75 -6.20
N GLU A 107 15.28 -2.73 -5.65
CA GLU A 107 14.13 -3.36 -6.32
C GLU A 107 13.01 -2.34 -6.58
N ILE A 108 12.68 -1.48 -5.61
CA ILE A 108 11.70 -0.41 -5.79
C ILE A 108 12.15 0.57 -6.89
N CYS A 109 13.42 0.97 -6.90
CA CYS A 109 13.97 1.85 -7.93
C CYS A 109 13.87 1.23 -9.33
N LYS A 110 14.20 -0.06 -9.45
CA LYS A 110 14.07 -0.81 -10.71
C LYS A 110 12.61 -0.88 -11.19
N LEU A 111 11.68 -1.16 -10.28
CA LEU A 111 10.24 -1.14 -10.59
C LEU A 111 9.76 0.26 -10.98
N ALA A 112 10.27 1.31 -10.33
CA ALA A 112 9.93 2.69 -10.65
C ALA A 112 10.36 3.03 -12.08
N GLU A 113 11.61 2.71 -12.44
CA GLU A 113 12.16 2.91 -13.79
C GLU A 113 11.36 2.16 -14.86
N SER A 114 11.04 0.87 -14.63
CA SER A 114 10.25 0.08 -15.59
C SER A 114 8.84 0.63 -15.81
N ASN A 115 8.33 1.41 -14.86
CA ASN A 115 7.02 2.08 -14.96
C ASN A 115 7.12 3.56 -15.37
N GLY A 116 8.32 4.09 -15.62
CA GLY A 116 8.54 5.49 -16.00
C GLY A 116 8.38 6.48 -14.84
N LEU A 117 8.62 6.04 -13.60
CA LEU A 117 8.65 6.86 -12.40
C LEU A 117 10.11 7.21 -12.03
N PRO A 118 10.36 8.37 -11.40
CA PRO A 118 11.73 8.81 -11.08
C PRO A 118 12.33 8.00 -9.91
N SER A 119 13.22 7.06 -10.21
CA SER A 119 13.87 6.18 -9.21
C SER A 119 14.67 6.92 -8.15
N GLU A 120 15.44 7.96 -8.53
CA GLU A 120 16.26 8.74 -7.60
C GLU A 120 15.45 9.37 -6.47
N SER A 121 14.21 9.79 -6.74
CA SER A 121 13.33 10.33 -5.70
C SER A 121 12.88 9.26 -4.71
N PHE A 122 12.65 8.03 -5.17
CA PHE A 122 12.37 6.93 -4.25
C PHE A 122 13.61 6.58 -3.44
N ARG A 123 14.79 6.53 -4.08
CA ARG A 123 16.05 6.21 -3.42
C ARG A 123 16.35 7.17 -2.27
N SER A 124 16.27 8.48 -2.50
CA SER A 124 16.51 9.48 -1.46
C SER A 124 15.46 9.40 -0.35
N SER A 125 14.18 9.46 -0.69
CA SER A 125 13.09 9.47 0.31
C SER A 125 13.04 8.19 1.15
N LEU A 126 13.30 7.02 0.57
CA LEU A 126 13.31 5.75 1.32
C LEU A 126 14.58 5.55 2.15
N SER A 127 15.67 6.24 1.83
CA SER A 127 16.90 6.19 2.64
C SER A 127 16.80 7.10 3.88
N GLU A 128 16.03 8.18 3.79
CA GLU A 128 15.94 9.22 4.82
C GLU A 128 14.67 9.14 5.67
N PHE A 129 13.78 8.17 5.42
CA PHE A 129 12.47 8.16 6.07
C PHE A 129 12.53 7.89 7.58
N SER A 130 11.56 8.47 8.31
CA SER A 130 11.36 8.20 9.73
C SER A 130 10.49 6.95 9.94
N ALA A 131 11.08 5.88 10.48
CA ALA A 131 10.35 4.67 10.83
C ALA A 131 9.33 4.90 11.96
N ASP A 132 9.64 5.78 12.91
CA ASP A 132 8.79 6.04 14.06
C ASP A 132 7.51 6.78 13.68
N GLU A 133 7.60 7.72 12.74
CA GLU A 133 6.45 8.44 12.19
C GLU A 133 5.46 7.48 11.52
N VAL A 134 5.96 6.61 10.63
CA VAL A 134 5.13 5.62 9.92
C VAL A 134 4.49 4.66 10.91
N ARG A 135 5.26 4.19 11.91
CA ARG A 135 4.76 3.29 12.94
C ARG A 135 3.66 3.94 13.78
N SER A 136 3.80 5.22 14.10
CA SER A 136 2.76 5.99 14.81
C SER A 136 1.47 6.04 14.00
N HIS A 137 1.55 6.36 12.70
CA HIS A 137 0.38 6.39 11.83
C HIS A 137 -0.32 5.03 11.69
N LEU A 138 0.44 3.94 11.53
CA LEU A 138 -0.14 2.59 11.49
C LEU A 138 -0.85 2.24 12.80
N SER A 139 -0.27 2.62 13.94
CA SER A 139 -0.86 2.39 15.26
C SER A 139 -2.15 3.20 15.47
N GLU A 140 -2.20 4.44 14.97
CA GLU A 140 -3.42 5.25 14.99
C GLU A 140 -4.51 4.67 14.10
N ALA A 141 -4.15 4.23 12.89
CA ALA A 141 -5.07 3.56 11.98
C ALA A 141 -5.64 2.26 12.57
N GLU A 142 -4.80 1.46 13.23
CA GLU A 142 -5.23 0.25 13.93
C GLU A 142 -6.22 0.55 15.07
N LYS A 143 -5.93 1.56 15.91
CA LYS A 143 -6.84 2.01 16.97
C LYS A 143 -8.17 2.52 16.43
N PHE A 144 -8.14 3.26 15.32
CA PHE A 144 -9.35 3.72 14.65
C PHE A 144 -10.18 2.54 14.16
N LEU A 145 -9.56 1.59 13.48
CA LEU A 145 -10.23 0.41 12.93
C LEU A 145 -10.82 -0.49 14.01
N SER A 146 -10.09 -0.75 15.10
CA SER A 146 -10.60 -1.55 16.22
C SER A 146 -11.83 -0.90 16.86
N THR A 147 -11.82 0.43 16.98
CA THR A 147 -12.96 1.21 17.49
C THR A 147 -14.15 1.17 16.52
N ALA A 148 -13.91 1.39 15.22
CA ALA A 148 -14.97 1.49 14.21
C ALA A 148 -15.62 0.14 13.88
N LEU A 149 -14.83 -0.95 13.90
CA LEU A 149 -15.28 -2.30 13.51
C LEU A 149 -15.59 -3.20 14.72
N GLY A 150 -15.33 -2.74 15.95
CA GLY A 150 -15.52 -3.54 17.17
C GLY A 150 -14.77 -4.87 17.15
N SER A 151 -13.67 -4.94 16.39
CA SER A 151 -12.96 -6.18 16.04
C SER A 151 -11.53 -6.18 16.57
N GLU A 152 -10.94 -7.37 16.72
CA GLU A 152 -9.54 -7.55 17.11
C GLU A 152 -8.56 -7.08 16.02
N SER A 153 -7.27 -6.99 16.34
CA SER A 153 -6.18 -6.63 15.41
C SER A 153 -6.19 -7.51 14.15
N GLY A 154 -5.78 -6.95 13.01
CA GLY A 154 -5.59 -7.68 11.75
C GLY A 154 -6.79 -7.80 10.83
N VAL A 155 -7.76 -6.89 10.95
CA VAL A 155 -8.96 -6.87 10.11
C VAL A 155 -8.67 -6.24 8.75
N ASN A 156 -9.08 -6.94 7.70
CA ASN A 156 -9.15 -6.42 6.34
C ASN A 156 -10.62 -6.13 6.01
N ALA A 157 -10.93 -4.91 5.57
CA ALA A 157 -12.30 -4.49 5.30
C ALA A 157 -12.39 -3.55 4.09
N ILE A 158 -13.57 -3.50 3.48
CA ILE A 158 -13.89 -2.54 2.42
C ILE A 158 -15.09 -1.73 2.89
N PHE A 159 -14.90 -0.42 3.05
CA PHE A 159 -15.99 0.50 3.27
C PHE A 159 -16.39 1.13 1.93
N THR A 160 -17.65 1.06 1.54
CA THR A 160 -18.14 1.62 0.28
C THR A 160 -19.16 2.70 0.57
N ASN A 161 -18.87 3.94 0.17
CA ASN A 161 -19.71 5.10 0.43
C ASN A 161 -20.14 5.24 1.92
N GLY A 162 -19.25 4.87 2.84
CA GLY A 162 -19.46 4.96 4.29
C GLY A 162 -20.17 3.77 4.94
N ARG A 163 -20.42 2.69 4.21
CA ARG A 163 -20.92 1.41 4.74
C ARG A 163 -19.84 0.36 4.79
#